data_AF-A0A7C1BUS3-F1
#
_entry.id   AF-A0A7C1BUS3-F1
#
_cell.length_a   1.000
_cell.length_b   1.000
_cell.length_c   1.000
_cell.angle_alpha   90.00
_cell.angle_beta   90.00
_cell.angle_gamma   90.00
#
_symmetry.space_group_name_H-M   'P 1'
#
loop_
_entity.id
_entity.type
_entity.pdbx_description
1 polymer ?
#
loop_
_entity_poly.entity_id
_entity_poly.type
_entity_poly.pdbx_seq_one_letter_code
_entity_poly.pdbx_strand_id
1 'polypeptide(L)'
;MEEKLIDILTEATKEKKLNLGLFLDKYVLWWYDDRENERKCNLDVQLSLLKKVIDKPNDVRNLLTNSNVRGRKFREKMIKDIRLSISSNFIPIPLKDKADNFYKKKMDHLLDILSQIGFHIEYLPDRRSGLTLNWRLAINLGAASVYETSLLFHRNYSVPYIPGSAVKGVTRHWAILKFFEEAKCENWEEISCVEKILENASEEDVKLPLEKFQEKYTFKEDKKKIKPSEKLYYFFKQNHKKIKEIQEIFGTQGKKGEVIFFDALPIIEQKNDFIVLDVMNVHYKPYYEKGETPGDWHNPTPIFFLAVEKGTK
;
A
#
# COMPACT_ATOMS: atom_id res chain seq x y z
N MET A 1 1.15 13.43 -34.26
CA MET A 1 1.71 12.73 -33.07
C MET A 1 0.59 12.32 -32.12
N GLU A 2 -0.34 13.24 -31.82
CA GLU A 2 -1.50 13.01 -30.94
C GLU A 2 -2.49 11.97 -31.49
N GLU A 3 -2.79 11.95 -32.79
CA GLU A 3 -3.68 10.92 -33.38
C GLU A 3 -3.13 9.50 -33.19
N LYS A 4 -1.82 9.32 -33.46
CA LYS A 4 -1.13 8.05 -33.24
C LYS A 4 -1.15 7.61 -31.77
N LEU A 5 -1.08 8.56 -30.82
CA LEU A 5 -1.15 8.23 -29.39
C LEU A 5 -2.51 7.63 -29.02
N ILE A 6 -3.60 8.24 -29.49
CA ILE A 6 -4.95 7.72 -29.20
C ILE A 6 -5.15 6.34 -29.82
N ASP A 7 -4.68 6.13 -31.05
CA ASP A 7 -4.74 4.82 -31.70
C ASP A 7 -3.97 3.76 -30.91
N ILE A 8 -2.71 4.05 -30.54
CA ILE A 8 -1.85 3.16 -29.74
C ILE A 8 -2.51 2.84 -28.39
N LEU A 9 -3.01 3.84 -27.67
CA LEU A 9 -3.66 3.62 -26.37
C LEU A 9 -4.95 2.81 -26.53
N THR A 10 -5.74 3.10 -27.57
CA THR A 10 -6.98 2.37 -27.87
C THR A 10 -6.68 0.91 -28.17
N GLU A 11 -5.71 0.65 -29.02
CA GLU A 11 -5.27 -0.70 -29.41
C GLU A 11 -4.70 -1.46 -28.22
N ALA A 12 -3.72 -0.89 -27.51
CA ALA A 12 -3.10 -1.51 -26.34
C ALA A 12 -4.12 -1.84 -25.24
N THR A 13 -5.14 -1.01 -25.08
CA THR A 13 -6.21 -1.26 -24.12
C THR A 13 -7.15 -2.36 -24.59
N LYS A 14 -7.60 -2.33 -25.86
CA LYS A 14 -8.46 -3.36 -26.45
C LYS A 14 -7.80 -4.74 -26.45
N GLU A 15 -6.50 -4.78 -26.75
CA GLU A 15 -5.71 -6.00 -26.75
C GLU A 15 -5.25 -6.45 -25.37
N LYS A 16 -5.59 -5.70 -24.31
CA LYS A 16 -5.16 -5.98 -22.94
C LYS A 16 -3.64 -6.10 -22.81
N LYS A 17 -2.91 -5.16 -23.40
CA LYS A 17 -1.44 -5.04 -23.36
C LYS A 17 -0.96 -3.81 -22.60
N LEU A 18 -1.87 -2.95 -22.14
CA LEU A 18 -1.52 -1.74 -21.40
C LEU A 18 -1.00 -2.09 -20.00
N ASN A 19 0.21 -1.65 -19.68
CA ASN A 19 0.75 -1.72 -18.32
C ASN A 19 0.29 -0.50 -17.52
N LEU A 20 -0.64 -0.67 -16.58
CA LEU A 20 -1.24 0.45 -15.85
C LEU A 20 -0.25 1.20 -14.96
N GLY A 21 0.66 0.49 -14.27
CA GLY A 21 1.68 1.14 -13.45
C GLY A 21 2.56 2.04 -14.30
N LEU A 22 3.07 1.52 -15.43
CA LEU A 22 3.86 2.34 -16.36
C LEU A 22 3.05 3.47 -16.99
N PHE A 23 1.78 3.24 -17.30
CA PHE A 23 0.90 4.28 -17.85
C PHE A 23 0.79 5.46 -16.90
N LEU A 24 0.46 5.18 -15.63
CA LEU A 24 0.23 6.18 -14.60
C LEU A 24 1.52 6.86 -14.11
N ASP A 25 2.66 6.15 -14.14
CA ASP A 25 3.96 6.69 -13.72
C ASP A 25 4.68 7.44 -14.87
N LYS A 26 4.65 6.91 -16.10
CA LYS A 26 5.54 7.34 -17.20
C LYS A 26 4.82 7.91 -18.41
N TYR A 27 3.63 7.41 -18.76
CA TYR A 27 2.89 7.85 -19.95
C TYR A 27 1.89 8.93 -19.59
N VAL A 28 2.44 10.03 -19.12
CA VAL A 28 1.71 11.16 -18.58
C VAL A 28 1.25 12.10 -19.69
N LEU A 29 -0.05 12.44 -19.68
CA LEU A 29 -0.55 13.58 -20.43
C LEU A 29 -0.26 14.88 -19.68
N TRP A 30 0.61 15.70 -20.25
CA TRP A 30 0.93 17.03 -19.74
C TRP A 30 0.05 18.08 -20.42
N TRP A 31 -0.44 19.05 -19.65
CA TRP A 31 -1.03 20.27 -20.19
C TRP A 31 -0.43 21.50 -19.52
N TYR A 32 -0.46 22.63 -20.21
CA TYR A 32 0.03 23.90 -19.66
C TYR A 32 -1.08 24.59 -18.86
N ASP A 33 -0.82 24.94 -17.60
CA ASP A 33 -1.72 25.77 -16.80
C ASP A 33 -1.36 27.26 -16.97
N ASP A 34 -2.23 28.01 -17.65
CA ASP A 34 -2.00 29.41 -17.96
C ASP A 34 -1.92 30.32 -16.71
N ARG A 35 -2.47 29.89 -15.56
CA ARG A 35 -2.47 30.71 -14.32
C ARG A 35 -1.19 30.54 -13.52
N GLU A 36 -0.72 29.31 -13.41
CA GLU A 36 0.48 28.98 -12.64
C GLU A 36 1.74 28.98 -13.51
N ASN A 37 1.58 29.18 -14.83
CA ASN A 37 2.66 29.27 -15.80
C ASN A 37 3.57 28.02 -15.78
N GLU A 38 2.96 26.85 -15.59
CA GLU A 38 3.64 25.57 -15.44
C GLU A 38 2.93 24.43 -16.19
N ARG A 39 3.66 23.35 -16.48
CA ARG A 39 3.06 22.13 -17.02
C ARG A 39 2.56 21.25 -15.88
N LYS A 40 1.29 20.89 -15.93
CA LYS A 40 0.65 20.00 -14.96
C LYS A 40 0.45 18.60 -15.52
N CYS A 41 0.51 17.65 -14.60
CA CYS A 41 0.21 16.25 -14.77
C CYS A 41 -0.57 15.84 -13.52
N ASN A 42 -1.86 15.55 -13.66
CA ASN A 42 -2.68 15.11 -12.55
C ASN A 42 -3.35 13.78 -12.88
N LEU A 43 -3.53 12.96 -11.85
CA LEU A 43 -4.13 11.63 -11.96
C LEU A 43 -5.55 11.67 -12.54
N ASP A 44 -6.35 12.71 -12.25
CA ASP A 44 -7.71 12.85 -12.77
C ASP A 44 -7.75 12.95 -14.31
N VAL A 45 -6.85 13.73 -14.91
CA VAL A 45 -6.75 13.86 -16.37
C VAL A 45 -6.29 12.54 -16.99
N GLN A 46 -5.34 11.85 -16.36
CA GLN A 46 -4.85 10.56 -16.85
C GLN A 46 -5.92 9.46 -16.78
N LEU A 47 -6.63 9.36 -15.65
CA LEU A 47 -7.74 8.42 -15.47
C LEU A 47 -8.87 8.70 -16.45
N SER A 48 -9.20 9.97 -16.65
CA SER A 48 -10.21 10.35 -17.63
C SER A 48 -9.78 9.98 -19.06
N LEU A 49 -8.53 10.29 -19.43
CA LEU A 49 -7.97 9.92 -20.73
C LEU A 49 -8.11 8.41 -20.95
N LEU A 50 -7.65 7.61 -19.99
CA LEU A 50 -7.67 6.16 -20.07
C LEU A 50 -9.09 5.61 -20.36
N LYS A 51 -10.11 6.14 -19.67
CA LYS A 51 -11.51 5.73 -19.89
C LYS A 51 -12.08 6.25 -21.20
N LYS A 52 -11.90 7.53 -21.52
CA LYS A 52 -12.47 8.14 -22.74
C LYS A 52 -11.85 7.59 -24.01
N VAL A 53 -10.61 7.11 -23.98
CA VAL A 53 -9.97 6.47 -25.14
C VAL A 53 -10.72 5.20 -25.56
N ILE A 54 -11.34 4.47 -24.62
CA ILE A 54 -12.22 3.34 -24.97
C ILE A 54 -13.58 3.84 -25.45
N ASP A 55 -14.24 4.68 -24.65
CA ASP A 55 -15.67 4.97 -24.83
C ASP A 55 -15.93 6.00 -25.93
N LYS A 56 -15.04 6.99 -26.08
CA LYS A 56 -15.20 8.18 -26.92
C LYS A 56 -13.85 8.65 -27.51
N PRO A 57 -13.13 7.82 -28.29
CA PRO A 57 -11.78 8.16 -28.77
C PRO A 57 -11.75 9.43 -29.65
N ASN A 58 -12.80 9.68 -30.45
CA ASN A 58 -12.91 10.89 -31.27
C ASN A 58 -13.02 12.16 -30.42
N ASP A 59 -13.74 12.12 -29.31
CA ASP A 59 -13.86 13.27 -28.39
C ASP A 59 -12.50 13.61 -27.80
N VAL A 60 -11.71 12.60 -27.43
CA VAL A 60 -10.34 12.80 -26.95
C VAL A 60 -9.45 13.39 -28.04
N ARG A 61 -9.50 12.86 -29.27
CA ARG A 61 -8.74 13.43 -30.41
C ARG A 61 -9.07 14.90 -30.61
N ASN A 62 -10.36 15.23 -30.65
CA ASN A 62 -10.84 16.61 -30.80
C ASN A 62 -10.38 17.51 -29.66
N LEU A 63 -10.31 17.01 -28.42
CA LEU A 63 -9.83 17.79 -27.28
C LEU A 63 -8.33 18.06 -27.35
N LEU A 64 -7.53 17.09 -27.80
CA LEU A 64 -6.08 17.24 -27.91
C LEU A 64 -5.67 18.18 -29.04
N THR A 65 -6.36 18.11 -30.19
CA THR A 65 -6.00 18.91 -31.38
C THR A 65 -6.62 20.32 -31.38
N ASN A 66 -7.60 20.60 -30.51
CA ASN A 66 -8.28 21.89 -30.49
C ASN A 66 -7.45 22.97 -29.79
N SER A 67 -6.83 23.84 -30.57
CA SER A 67 -6.03 24.98 -30.09
C SER A 67 -6.79 25.97 -29.20
N ASN A 68 -8.13 26.02 -29.29
CA ASN A 68 -8.99 26.90 -28.48
C ASN A 68 -9.33 26.30 -27.10
N VAL A 69 -8.97 25.04 -26.83
CA VAL A 69 -9.22 24.35 -25.56
C VAL A 69 -7.89 24.03 -24.89
N ARG A 70 -7.43 24.95 -24.03
CA ARG A 70 -6.15 24.84 -23.31
C ARG A 70 -6.32 25.06 -21.81
N GLY A 71 -5.26 24.79 -21.06
CA GLY A 71 -5.20 25.03 -19.62
C GLY A 71 -6.37 24.44 -18.85
N ARG A 72 -6.96 25.24 -17.98
CA ARG A 72 -8.07 24.81 -17.13
C ARG A 72 -9.28 24.32 -17.90
N LYS A 73 -9.62 24.96 -19.03
CA LYS A 73 -10.74 24.54 -19.89
C LYS A 73 -10.51 23.15 -20.48
N PHE A 74 -9.26 22.82 -20.80
CA PHE A 74 -8.87 21.47 -21.23
C PHE A 74 -9.12 20.45 -20.12
N ARG A 75 -8.56 20.69 -18.92
CA ARG A 75 -8.76 19.80 -17.76
C ARG A 75 -10.24 19.59 -17.46
N GLU A 76 -11.03 20.67 -17.38
CA GLU A 76 -12.47 20.63 -17.10
C GLU A 76 -13.23 19.78 -18.12
N LYS A 77 -12.97 19.95 -19.42
CA LYS A 77 -13.59 19.12 -20.47
C LYS A 77 -13.10 17.68 -20.43
N MET A 78 -11.83 17.46 -20.13
CA MET A 78 -11.27 16.13 -19.97
C MET A 78 -11.96 15.38 -18.84
N ILE A 79 -12.13 15.94 -17.64
CA ILE A 79 -12.74 15.23 -16.51
C ILE A 79 -14.27 15.24 -16.50
N LYS A 80 -14.90 15.95 -17.46
CA LYS A 80 -16.37 16.06 -17.51
C LYS A 80 -17.05 14.71 -17.76
N ASP A 81 -18.15 14.48 -17.04
CA ASP A 81 -19.09 13.36 -17.17
C ASP A 81 -18.42 11.98 -17.06
N ILE A 82 -17.41 11.84 -16.19
CA ILE A 82 -16.70 10.58 -16.02
C ILE A 82 -16.36 10.29 -14.57
N ARG A 83 -16.54 9.02 -14.16
CA ARG A 83 -16.02 8.54 -12.88
C ARG A 83 -14.51 8.30 -12.99
N LEU A 84 -13.74 8.98 -12.14
CA LEU A 84 -12.28 8.88 -12.09
C LEU A 84 -11.86 7.58 -11.37
N SER A 85 -11.87 6.49 -12.14
CA SER A 85 -11.64 5.13 -11.64
C SER A 85 -11.10 4.21 -12.75
N ILE A 86 -10.45 3.12 -12.37
CA ILE A 86 -9.97 2.09 -13.29
C ILE A 86 -10.78 0.81 -13.10
N SER A 87 -11.36 0.34 -14.20
CA SER A 87 -12.06 -0.93 -14.28
C SER A 87 -11.08 -2.10 -14.45
N SER A 88 -11.45 -3.29 -13.95
CA SER A 88 -10.66 -4.50 -14.19
C SER A 88 -10.49 -4.87 -15.67
N ASN A 89 -11.28 -4.28 -16.57
CA ASN A 89 -11.12 -4.45 -18.02
C ASN A 89 -9.78 -3.93 -18.57
N PHE A 90 -9.14 -2.97 -17.89
CA PHE A 90 -7.85 -2.40 -18.32
C PHE A 90 -6.66 -3.29 -17.98
N ILE A 91 -6.86 -4.33 -17.18
CA ILE A 91 -5.78 -5.20 -16.73
C ILE A 91 -5.39 -6.17 -17.85
N PRO A 92 -4.07 -6.35 -18.11
CA PRO A 92 -3.53 -7.26 -19.11
C PRO A 92 -3.62 -8.74 -18.70
N ILE A 93 -4.77 -9.16 -18.17
CA ILE A 93 -5.03 -10.52 -17.73
C ILE A 93 -6.15 -11.12 -18.60
N PRO A 94 -5.93 -12.30 -19.19
CA PRO A 94 -6.97 -13.00 -19.90
C PRO A 94 -8.02 -13.47 -18.89
N LEU A 95 -9.08 -12.69 -18.72
CA LEU A 95 -10.34 -13.09 -18.08
C LEU A 95 -11.11 -14.07 -18.98
N LYS A 96 -10.42 -15.09 -19.52
CA LYS A 96 -11.04 -16.07 -20.42
C LYS A 96 -11.96 -17.02 -19.65
N ASP A 97 -11.65 -17.28 -18.38
CA ASP A 97 -12.47 -18.08 -17.47
C ASP A 97 -12.81 -17.27 -16.22
N LYS A 98 -14.07 -17.31 -15.79
CA LYS A 98 -14.58 -16.63 -14.58
C LYS A 98 -13.85 -17.01 -13.28
N ALA A 99 -12.97 -18.02 -13.30
CA ALA A 99 -12.51 -18.70 -12.10
C ALA A 99 -11.08 -18.34 -11.64
N ASP A 100 -10.16 -17.92 -12.50
CA ASP A 100 -8.74 -17.87 -12.08
C ASP A 100 -7.93 -16.77 -12.78
N ASN A 101 -7.54 -15.76 -12.00
CA ASN A 101 -6.51 -14.81 -12.41
C ASN A 101 -5.20 -15.54 -12.72
N PHE A 102 -4.48 -15.08 -13.76
CA PHE A 102 -3.20 -15.68 -14.16
C PHE A 102 -2.19 -15.76 -13.00
N TYR A 103 -2.08 -14.70 -12.19
CA TYR A 103 -1.21 -14.68 -11.03
C TYR A 103 -1.69 -15.59 -9.89
N LYS A 104 -3.00 -15.86 -9.79
CA LYS A 104 -3.56 -16.81 -8.82
C LYS A 104 -3.08 -18.23 -9.14
N LYS A 105 -3.20 -18.67 -10.40
CA LYS A 105 -2.67 -19.98 -10.84
C LYS A 105 -1.17 -20.11 -10.57
N LYS A 106 -0.41 -19.03 -10.83
CA LYS A 106 1.03 -19.00 -10.56
C LYS A 106 1.33 -19.09 -9.06
N MET A 107 0.55 -18.39 -8.23
CA MET A 107 0.68 -18.45 -6.78
C MET A 107 0.31 -19.84 -6.26
N ASP A 108 -0.80 -20.42 -6.74
CA ASP A 108 -1.19 -21.80 -6.41
C ASP A 108 -0.07 -22.79 -6.72
N HIS A 109 0.53 -22.70 -7.90
CA HIS A 109 1.66 -23.56 -8.28
C HIS A 109 2.89 -23.35 -7.37
N LEU A 110 3.20 -22.11 -7.00
CA LEU A 110 4.27 -21.81 -6.06
C LEU A 110 3.99 -22.42 -4.68
N LEU A 111 2.77 -22.31 -4.17
CA LEU A 111 2.36 -22.86 -2.89
C LEU A 111 2.39 -24.40 -2.90
N ASP A 112 1.98 -25.03 -4.01
CA ASP A 112 2.08 -26.48 -4.18
C ASP A 112 3.55 -26.96 -4.13
N ILE A 113 4.46 -26.24 -4.81
CA ILE A 113 5.91 -26.53 -4.75
C ILE A 113 6.44 -26.37 -3.32
N LEU A 114 6.07 -25.29 -2.62
CA LEU A 114 6.50 -25.07 -1.24
C LEU A 114 5.99 -26.18 -0.32
N SER A 115 4.75 -26.62 -0.49
CA SER A 115 4.20 -27.76 0.24
C SER A 115 4.99 -29.04 0.00
N GLN A 116 5.38 -29.33 -1.26
CA GLN A 116 6.22 -30.49 -1.60
C GLN A 116 7.63 -30.44 -0.99
N ILE A 117 8.18 -29.24 -0.77
CA ILE A 117 9.48 -29.04 -0.13
C ILE A 117 9.37 -29.10 1.41
N GLY A 118 8.15 -29.23 1.96
CA GLY A 118 7.91 -29.41 3.38
C GLY A 118 7.42 -28.17 4.13
N PHE A 119 7.05 -27.09 3.42
CA PHE A 119 6.40 -25.94 4.06
C PHE A 119 4.94 -26.27 4.41
N HIS A 120 4.52 -25.84 5.59
CA HIS A 120 3.10 -25.77 5.93
C HIS A 120 2.47 -24.55 5.25
N ILE A 121 1.38 -24.77 4.52
CA ILE A 121 0.65 -23.71 3.81
C ILE A 121 -0.69 -23.48 4.52
N GLU A 122 -0.89 -22.24 4.97
CA GLU A 122 -2.14 -21.80 5.58
C GLU A 122 -2.73 -20.65 4.76
N TYR A 123 -4.05 -20.70 4.53
CA TYR A 123 -4.78 -19.70 3.75
C TYR A 123 -5.69 -18.91 4.67
N LEU A 124 -5.69 -17.58 4.54
CA LEU A 124 -6.51 -16.69 5.35
C LEU A 124 -7.56 -15.96 4.48
N PRO A 125 -8.87 -16.12 4.75
CA PRO A 125 -9.49 -17.10 5.66
C PRO A 125 -9.58 -18.50 5.03
N ASP A 126 -9.53 -18.59 3.70
CA ASP A 126 -9.46 -19.84 2.93
C ASP A 126 -8.81 -19.59 1.57
N ARG A 127 -8.52 -20.67 0.83
CA ARG A 127 -7.81 -20.64 -0.45
C ARG A 127 -8.52 -19.84 -1.56
N ARG A 128 -9.83 -19.67 -1.48
CA ARG A 128 -10.65 -19.14 -2.59
C ARG A 128 -11.20 -17.74 -2.31
N SER A 129 -11.55 -17.43 -1.07
CA SER A 129 -12.32 -16.21 -0.78
C SER A 129 -11.45 -14.95 -0.72
N GLY A 130 -10.21 -15.06 -0.24
CA GLY A 130 -9.40 -13.90 0.16
C GLY A 130 -10.07 -13.08 1.27
N LEU A 131 -9.54 -11.87 1.50
CA LEU A 131 -10.06 -10.90 2.46
C LEU A 131 -10.65 -9.70 1.71
N THR A 132 -11.87 -9.33 2.06
CA THR A 132 -12.55 -8.19 1.42
C THR A 132 -12.20 -6.87 2.13
N LEU A 133 -11.90 -5.84 1.35
CA LEU A 133 -11.68 -4.49 1.88
C LEU A 133 -12.98 -3.88 2.44
N ASN A 134 -12.97 -3.57 3.74
CA ASN A 134 -14.08 -2.89 4.41
C ASN A 134 -14.21 -1.41 4.00
N TRP A 135 -13.10 -0.80 3.61
CA TRP A 135 -13.02 0.58 3.14
C TRP A 135 -11.99 0.71 2.02
N ARG A 136 -11.89 1.91 1.43
CA ARG A 136 -10.85 2.20 0.43
C ARG A 136 -9.47 2.02 1.04
N LEU A 137 -8.59 1.36 0.31
CA LEU A 137 -7.22 1.09 0.73
C LEU A 137 -6.25 1.95 -0.07
N ALA A 138 -5.52 2.81 0.62
CA ALA A 138 -4.38 3.51 0.05
C ALA A 138 -3.09 2.74 0.37
N ILE A 139 -2.23 2.54 -0.61
CA ILE A 139 -0.98 1.76 -0.46
C ILE A 139 0.17 2.62 -0.93
N ASN A 140 1.22 2.75 -0.12
CA ASN A 140 2.41 3.54 -0.45
C ASN A 140 2.18 5.06 -0.53
N LEU A 141 1.28 5.61 0.30
CA LEU A 141 1.16 7.04 0.52
C LEU A 141 2.38 7.56 1.29
N GLY A 142 3.36 8.13 0.59
CA GLY A 142 4.56 8.70 1.23
C GLY A 142 5.85 8.55 0.43
N ALA A 143 5.85 7.75 -0.64
CA ALA A 143 6.95 7.71 -1.59
C ALA A 143 6.88 9.01 -2.42
N ALA A 144 7.55 10.04 -1.90
CA ALA A 144 7.49 11.39 -2.41
C ALA A 144 8.37 11.52 -3.65
N SER A 145 7.76 11.34 -4.82
CA SER A 145 8.06 12.19 -5.96
C SER A 145 6.77 12.46 -6.72
N VAL A 146 6.70 13.61 -7.38
CA VAL A 146 5.60 14.00 -8.30
C VAL A 146 5.33 12.92 -9.39
N TYR A 147 6.25 11.95 -9.55
CA TYR A 147 6.24 10.89 -10.54
C TYR A 147 5.81 9.50 -10.01
N GLU A 148 5.70 9.30 -8.70
CA GLU A 148 5.31 7.99 -8.16
C GLU A 148 3.79 7.93 -8.00
N THR A 149 3.17 6.95 -8.64
CA THR A 149 1.80 6.60 -8.33
C THR A 149 1.68 6.31 -6.84
N SER A 150 0.72 6.98 -6.20
CA SER A 150 0.31 6.77 -4.81
C SER A 150 -0.32 5.40 -4.53
N LEU A 151 -0.16 4.46 -5.47
CA LEU A 151 -0.64 3.09 -5.43
C LEU A 151 0.40 2.18 -6.07
N LEU A 152 0.89 1.21 -5.30
CA LEU A 152 1.95 0.30 -5.76
C LEU A 152 1.40 -0.79 -6.69
N PHE A 153 1.80 -0.74 -7.97
CA PHE A 153 1.42 -1.75 -8.96
C PHE A 153 2.43 -2.89 -9.06
N HIS A 154 1.93 -4.11 -9.18
CA HIS A 154 2.74 -5.26 -9.56
C HIS A 154 3.13 -5.13 -11.03
N ARG A 155 4.44 -5.03 -11.30
CA ARG A 155 4.99 -4.67 -12.62
C ARG A 155 4.48 -5.55 -13.77
N ASN A 156 4.30 -6.84 -13.52
CA ASN A 156 3.95 -7.81 -14.56
C ASN A 156 2.44 -8.03 -14.72
N TYR A 157 1.62 -7.58 -13.76
CA TYR A 157 0.19 -7.89 -13.72
C TYR A 157 -0.68 -6.64 -13.77
N SER A 158 -0.09 -5.45 -13.56
CA SER A 158 -0.81 -4.17 -13.52
C SER A 158 -1.98 -4.17 -12.54
N VAL A 159 -1.84 -4.92 -11.44
CA VAL A 159 -2.73 -4.90 -10.28
C VAL A 159 -2.01 -4.26 -9.10
N PRO A 160 -2.71 -3.52 -8.24
CA PRO A 160 -2.15 -3.09 -6.97
C PRO A 160 -1.87 -4.29 -6.08
N TYR A 161 -0.94 -4.18 -5.15
CA TYR A 161 -0.68 -5.23 -4.17
C TYR A 161 -0.22 -4.65 -2.84
N ILE A 162 -0.46 -5.38 -1.77
CA ILE A 162 0.11 -5.06 -0.44
C ILE A 162 1.42 -5.83 -0.32
N PRO A 163 2.57 -5.15 -0.12
CA PRO A 163 3.83 -5.83 0.08
C PRO A 163 3.79 -6.79 1.27
N GLY A 164 4.37 -7.98 1.12
CA GLY A 164 4.49 -8.96 2.20
C GLY A 164 5.26 -8.40 3.40
N SER A 165 6.18 -7.46 3.18
CA SER A 165 6.86 -6.71 4.25
C SER A 165 5.90 -5.80 5.04
N ALA A 166 4.91 -5.19 4.40
CA ALA A 166 3.89 -4.38 5.06
C ALA A 166 2.95 -5.28 5.89
N VAL A 167 2.54 -6.42 5.34
CA VAL A 167 1.77 -7.45 6.07
C VAL A 167 2.56 -7.92 7.30
N LYS A 168 3.83 -8.30 7.12
CA LYS A 168 4.74 -8.68 8.23
C LYS A 168 4.83 -7.58 9.29
N GLY A 169 4.99 -6.33 8.86
CA GLY A 169 5.12 -5.17 9.75
C GLY A 169 3.89 -4.98 10.63
N VAL A 170 2.69 -4.97 10.04
CA VAL A 170 1.45 -4.78 10.80
C VAL A 170 1.18 -5.97 11.74
N THR A 171 1.43 -7.20 11.30
CA THR A 171 1.28 -8.38 12.17
C THR A 171 2.28 -8.38 13.33
N ARG A 172 3.54 -7.98 13.08
CA ARG A 172 4.56 -7.83 14.15
C ARG A 172 4.14 -6.77 15.16
N HIS A 173 3.67 -5.62 14.68
CA HIS A 173 3.21 -4.53 15.55
C HIS A 173 2.00 -4.96 16.39
N TRP A 174 1.04 -5.68 15.78
CA TRP A 174 -0.08 -6.27 16.52
C TRP A 174 0.39 -7.23 17.62
N ALA A 175 1.38 -8.08 17.35
CA ALA A 175 1.94 -9.00 18.35
C ALA A 175 2.60 -8.26 19.52
N ILE A 176 3.32 -7.16 19.25
CA ILE A 176 3.89 -6.28 20.28
C ILE A 176 2.79 -5.69 21.15
N LEU A 177 1.73 -5.13 20.54
CA LEU A 177 0.60 -4.54 21.28
C LEU A 177 -0.12 -5.59 22.12
N LYS A 178 -0.35 -6.80 21.59
CA LYS A 178 -0.97 -7.88 22.35
C LYS A 178 -0.12 -8.32 23.53
N PHE A 179 1.19 -8.44 23.34
CA PHE A 179 2.11 -8.75 24.42
C PHE A 179 2.07 -7.68 25.52
N PHE A 180 2.05 -6.40 25.14
CA PHE A 180 1.94 -5.26 26.06
C PHE A 180 0.61 -5.27 26.84
N GLU A 181 -0.52 -5.46 26.14
CA GLU A 181 -1.87 -5.52 26.74
C GLU A 181 -1.98 -6.68 27.75
N GLU A 182 -1.50 -7.87 27.39
CA GLU A 182 -1.55 -9.05 28.26
C GLU A 182 -0.64 -8.94 29.48
N ALA A 183 0.50 -8.24 29.35
CA ALA A 183 1.37 -7.92 30.48
C ALA A 183 0.71 -6.95 31.49
N LYS A 184 -0.42 -6.32 31.12
CA LYS A 184 -1.16 -5.34 31.94
C LYS A 184 -0.27 -4.17 32.37
N CYS A 185 0.65 -3.77 31.49
CA CYS A 185 1.47 -2.57 31.65
C CYS A 185 0.58 -1.32 31.56
N GLU A 186 0.82 -0.34 32.42
CA GLU A 186 0.04 0.90 32.46
C GLU A 186 0.71 2.00 31.62
N ASN A 187 2.04 2.01 31.58
CA ASN A 187 2.79 3.00 30.83
C ASN A 187 2.95 2.55 29.36
N TRP A 188 2.26 3.22 28.44
CA TRP A 188 2.31 2.95 27.00
C TRP A 188 3.72 3.04 26.41
N GLU A 189 4.61 3.80 27.04
CA GLU A 189 6.00 3.94 26.61
C GLU A 189 6.79 2.63 26.76
N GLU A 190 6.36 1.71 27.63
CA GLU A 190 6.97 0.38 27.77
C GLU A 190 6.82 -0.52 26.53
N ILE A 191 6.01 -0.13 25.53
CA ILE A 191 6.00 -0.78 24.21
C ILE A 191 7.42 -0.87 23.62
N SER A 192 8.22 0.18 23.79
CA SER A 192 9.62 0.21 23.34
C SER A 192 10.49 -0.86 24.06
N CYS A 193 10.19 -1.14 25.32
CA CYS A 193 10.81 -2.23 26.07
C CYS A 193 10.34 -3.60 25.55
N VAL A 194 9.04 -3.74 25.23
CA VAL A 194 8.48 -4.98 24.65
C VAL A 194 9.13 -5.28 23.30
N GLU A 195 9.27 -4.29 22.42
CA GLU A 195 9.98 -4.45 21.14
C GLU A 195 11.40 -4.98 21.34
N LYS A 196 12.13 -4.35 22.26
CA LYS A 196 13.50 -4.75 22.62
C LYS A 196 13.56 -6.17 23.20
N ILE A 197 12.59 -6.56 24.03
CA ILE A 197 12.47 -7.92 24.57
C ILE A 197 12.25 -8.92 23.43
N LEU A 198 11.25 -8.68 22.57
CA LEU A 198 10.92 -9.57 21.47
C LEU A 198 12.07 -9.69 20.47
N GLU A 199 12.91 -8.67 20.33
CA GLU A 199 14.07 -8.72 19.43
C GLU A 199 15.31 -9.41 20.04
N ASN A 200 15.55 -9.25 21.34
CA ASN A 200 16.86 -9.58 21.94
C ASN A 200 16.82 -10.63 23.06
N ALA A 201 15.64 -11.07 23.49
CA ALA A 201 15.54 -12.03 24.57
C ALA A 201 16.02 -13.42 24.20
N SER A 202 16.77 -14.03 25.14
CA SER A 202 17.20 -15.42 25.10
C SER A 202 16.51 -16.24 26.19
N GLU A 203 16.54 -17.57 26.07
CA GLU A 203 15.99 -18.49 27.08
C GLU A 203 16.68 -18.35 28.44
N GLU A 204 17.96 -17.93 28.46
CA GLU A 204 18.72 -17.72 29.69
C GLU A 204 18.22 -16.52 30.50
N ASP A 205 17.61 -15.53 29.83
CA ASP A 205 17.15 -14.30 30.46
C ASP A 205 16.02 -14.53 31.47
N VAL A 206 15.31 -15.65 31.38
CA VAL A 206 14.30 -16.08 32.36
C VAL A 206 14.91 -16.23 33.75
N LYS A 207 16.22 -16.48 33.85
CA LYS A 207 16.94 -16.60 35.11
C LYS A 207 17.40 -15.26 35.68
N LEU A 208 17.33 -14.17 34.91
CA LEU A 208 17.79 -12.86 35.37
C LEU A 208 16.95 -12.38 36.57
N PRO A 209 17.58 -11.77 37.59
CA PRO A 209 16.86 -11.01 38.60
C PRO A 209 16.28 -9.73 37.99
N LEU A 210 15.27 -9.15 38.65
CA LEU A 210 14.54 -7.97 38.19
C LEU A 210 15.47 -6.81 37.79
N GLU A 211 16.47 -6.51 38.60
CA GLU A 211 17.43 -5.42 38.37
C GLU A 211 18.19 -5.59 37.05
N LYS A 212 18.79 -6.77 36.82
CA LYS A 212 19.53 -7.08 35.59
C LYS A 212 18.61 -7.16 34.37
N PHE A 213 17.38 -7.66 34.54
CA PHE A 213 16.38 -7.65 33.48
C PHE A 213 16.06 -6.21 33.06
N GLN A 214 15.79 -5.34 34.03
CA GLN A 214 15.49 -3.96 33.77
C GLN A 214 16.67 -3.22 33.14
N GLU A 215 17.91 -3.48 33.57
CA GLU A 215 19.12 -2.93 32.94
C GLU A 215 19.22 -3.32 31.45
N LYS A 216 19.03 -4.61 31.14
CA LYS A 216 19.11 -5.14 29.78
C LYS A 216 18.03 -4.57 28.87
N TYR A 217 16.79 -4.54 29.35
CA TYR A 217 15.60 -4.19 28.55
C TYR A 217 15.12 -2.76 28.69
N THR A 218 15.87 -1.90 29.40
CA THR A 218 15.64 -0.45 29.36
C THR A 218 15.80 0.05 27.93
N PHE A 219 14.79 0.76 27.44
CA PHE A 219 14.87 1.52 26.18
C PHE A 219 15.51 2.89 26.44
N LYS A 220 16.39 3.30 25.52
CA LYS A 220 17.11 4.57 25.57
C LYS A 220 17.08 5.19 24.18
N GLU A 221 16.46 6.36 24.08
CA GLU A 221 16.47 7.19 22.88
C GLU A 221 16.55 8.65 23.30
N ASP A 222 17.56 9.36 22.80
CA ASP A 222 17.92 10.72 23.23
C ASP A 222 17.99 10.90 24.75
N LYS A 223 17.10 11.73 25.32
CA LYS A 223 16.97 12.00 26.77
C LYS A 223 15.94 11.09 27.46
N LYS A 224 15.28 10.22 26.71
CA LYS A 224 14.20 9.36 27.21
C LYS A 224 14.77 8.01 27.62
N LYS A 225 14.55 7.64 28.88
CA LYS A 225 14.93 6.35 29.45
C LYS A 225 13.69 5.69 30.02
N ILE A 226 13.26 4.60 29.39
CA ILE A 226 12.05 3.87 29.80
C ILE A 226 12.51 2.53 30.37
N LYS A 227 12.19 2.30 31.64
CA LYS A 227 12.57 1.09 32.38
C LYS A 227 11.37 0.13 32.38
N PRO A 228 11.56 -1.18 32.11
CA PRO A 228 10.49 -2.17 32.21
C PRO A 228 9.88 -2.22 33.61
N SER A 229 8.56 -2.29 33.70
CA SER A 229 7.86 -2.48 34.98
C SER A 229 8.09 -3.88 35.55
N GLU A 230 7.78 -4.06 36.84
CA GLU A 230 7.76 -5.38 37.47
C GLU A 230 6.74 -6.31 36.83
N LYS A 231 5.59 -5.77 36.41
CA LYS A 231 4.55 -6.51 35.70
C LYS A 231 5.09 -7.12 34.41
N LEU A 232 5.78 -6.31 33.59
CA LEU A 232 6.41 -6.77 32.36
C LEU A 232 7.47 -7.85 32.62
N TYR A 233 8.28 -7.69 33.67
CA TYR A 233 9.27 -8.69 34.09
C TYR A 233 8.64 -10.04 34.49
N TYR A 234 7.61 -10.03 35.33
CA TYR A 234 6.95 -11.27 35.74
C TYR A 234 6.20 -11.93 34.58
N PHE A 235 5.57 -11.12 33.72
CA PHE A 235 4.91 -11.60 32.51
C PHE A 235 5.90 -12.26 31.56
N PHE A 236 7.06 -11.62 31.32
CA PHE A 236 8.18 -12.18 30.54
C PHE A 236 8.58 -13.56 31.05
N LYS A 237 8.79 -13.72 32.36
CA LYS A 237 9.22 -15.01 32.93
C LYS A 237 8.19 -16.12 32.71
N GLN A 238 6.93 -15.80 32.94
CA GLN A 238 5.83 -16.76 32.80
C GLN A 238 5.56 -17.13 31.33
N ASN A 239 5.79 -16.20 30.39
CA ASN A 239 5.41 -16.34 28.98
C ASN A 239 6.60 -16.37 28.02
N HIS A 240 7.80 -16.74 28.48
CA HIS A 240 9.01 -16.77 27.65
C HIS A 240 8.88 -17.66 26.40
N LYS A 241 8.06 -18.72 26.45
CA LYS A 241 7.75 -19.56 25.28
C LYS A 241 7.05 -18.76 24.17
N LYS A 242 6.10 -17.89 24.53
CA LYS A 242 5.40 -17.01 23.58
C LYS A 242 6.36 -16.04 22.88
N ILE A 243 7.38 -15.58 23.59
CA ILE A 243 8.43 -14.72 23.02
C ILE A 243 9.21 -15.49 21.96
N LYS A 244 9.58 -16.73 22.27
CA LYS A 244 10.27 -17.62 21.33
C LYS A 244 9.43 -17.86 20.07
N GLU A 245 8.14 -18.14 20.21
CA GLU A 245 7.22 -18.31 19.06
C GLU A 245 7.17 -17.04 18.19
N ILE A 246 7.06 -15.86 18.79
CA ILE A 246 7.07 -14.58 18.06
C ILE A 246 8.43 -14.39 17.33
N GLN A 247 9.53 -14.71 17.99
CA GLN A 247 10.87 -14.65 17.39
C GLN A 247 11.04 -15.65 16.24
N GLU A 248 10.47 -16.85 16.35
CA GLU A 248 10.45 -17.85 15.29
C GLU A 248 9.64 -17.34 14.10
N ILE A 249 8.48 -16.73 14.30
CA ILE A 249 7.67 -16.17 13.21
C ILE A 249 8.42 -15.06 12.46
N PHE A 250 8.91 -14.05 13.17
CA PHE A 250 9.40 -12.83 12.53
C PHE A 250 10.91 -12.78 12.32
N GLY A 251 11.67 -13.55 13.08
CA GLY A 251 13.13 -13.44 13.21
C GLY A 251 13.58 -12.38 14.20
N THR A 252 14.90 -12.41 14.46
CA THR A 252 15.67 -11.45 15.26
C THR A 252 16.89 -11.01 14.45
N GLN A 253 17.74 -10.14 15.00
CA GLN A 253 19.02 -9.77 14.36
C GLN A 253 19.95 -10.97 14.14
N GLY A 254 19.88 -11.98 15.01
CA GLY A 254 20.74 -13.17 14.95
C GLY A 254 20.09 -14.41 14.31
N LYS A 255 18.78 -14.40 14.05
CA LYS A 255 18.04 -15.56 13.53
C LYS A 255 17.02 -15.14 12.47
N LYS A 256 17.04 -15.80 11.32
CA LYS A 256 16.01 -15.63 10.28
C LYS A 256 14.66 -16.15 10.79
N GLY A 257 13.58 -15.43 10.50
CA GLY A 257 12.22 -15.90 10.74
C GLY A 257 11.85 -17.12 9.90
N GLU A 258 10.95 -17.94 10.44
CA GLU A 258 10.52 -19.23 9.91
C GLU A 258 9.22 -19.12 9.09
N VAL A 259 8.55 -17.95 9.14
CA VAL A 259 7.33 -17.67 8.37
C VAL A 259 7.62 -16.76 7.17
N ILE A 260 7.08 -17.13 6.00
CA ILE A 260 7.13 -16.33 4.78
C ILE A 260 5.84 -15.52 4.66
N PHE A 261 5.96 -14.19 4.58
CA PHE A 261 4.85 -13.29 4.34
C PHE A 261 4.82 -12.94 2.85
N PHE A 262 3.84 -13.47 2.12
CA PHE A 262 3.65 -13.16 0.70
C PHE A 262 3.02 -11.79 0.47
N ASP A 263 3.25 -11.25 -0.72
CA ASP A 263 2.51 -10.10 -1.23
C ASP A 263 1.03 -10.45 -1.36
N ALA A 264 0.15 -9.58 -0.86
CA ALA A 264 -1.29 -9.74 -1.03
C ALA A 264 -1.72 -9.14 -2.37
N LEU A 265 -2.17 -10.01 -3.27
CA LEU A 265 -2.67 -9.66 -4.61
C LEU A 265 -4.20 -9.68 -4.60
N PRO A 266 -4.89 -8.76 -5.30
CA PRO A 266 -6.34 -8.72 -5.33
C PRO A 266 -6.93 -9.94 -6.04
N ILE A 267 -8.15 -10.32 -5.74
CA ILE A 267 -8.90 -11.35 -6.45
C ILE A 267 -9.94 -10.67 -7.34
N ILE A 268 -9.64 -10.63 -8.64
CA ILE A 268 -10.46 -9.94 -9.63
C ILE A 268 -11.37 -10.95 -10.34
N GLU A 269 -12.63 -11.04 -9.89
CA GLU A 269 -13.63 -11.99 -10.42
C GLU A 269 -14.66 -11.31 -11.33
N GLN A 270 -14.87 -10.00 -11.17
CA GLN A 270 -15.93 -9.25 -11.85
C GLN A 270 -15.38 -8.01 -12.57
N LYS A 271 -16.14 -7.56 -13.57
CA LYS A 271 -15.87 -6.33 -14.32
C LYS A 271 -16.35 -5.11 -13.54
N ASN A 272 -15.60 -4.74 -12.51
CA ASN A 272 -15.92 -3.59 -11.66
C ASN A 272 -14.76 -2.59 -11.66
N ASP A 273 -15.08 -1.35 -11.32
CA ASP A 273 -14.07 -0.36 -10.93
C ASP A 273 -13.48 -0.78 -9.59
N PHE A 274 -12.16 -0.93 -9.53
CA PHE A 274 -11.46 -1.42 -8.34
C PHE A 274 -10.31 -0.49 -7.92
N ILE A 275 -9.96 0.49 -8.74
CA ILE A 275 -9.10 1.62 -8.36
C ILE A 275 -9.90 2.89 -8.56
N VAL A 276 -9.80 3.81 -7.60
CA VAL A 276 -10.49 5.10 -7.63
C VAL A 276 -9.54 6.24 -7.29
N LEU A 277 -9.83 7.42 -7.81
CA LEU A 277 -9.23 8.65 -7.33
C LEU A 277 -9.90 9.08 -6.03
N ASP A 278 -9.11 9.29 -4.99
CA ASP A 278 -9.55 9.84 -3.72
C ASP A 278 -8.78 11.13 -3.40
N VAL A 279 -9.19 11.84 -2.35
CA VAL A 279 -8.60 13.11 -1.93
C VAL A 279 -8.33 13.12 -0.43
N MET A 280 -7.15 13.60 -0.03
CA MET A 280 -6.88 14.00 1.35
C MET A 280 -6.61 15.50 1.39
N ASN A 281 -7.01 16.16 2.48
CA ASN A 281 -6.63 17.54 2.73
C ASN A 281 -5.52 17.59 3.76
N VAL A 282 -4.38 18.20 3.41
CA VAL A 282 -3.32 18.48 4.38
C VAL A 282 -3.48 19.92 4.84
N HIS A 283 -3.69 20.10 6.15
CA HIS A 283 -3.85 21.41 6.77
C HIS A 283 -2.52 22.12 7.04
N TYR A 284 -1.41 21.38 7.21
CA TYR A 284 -0.12 21.95 7.61
C TYR A 284 1.00 21.73 6.58
N LYS A 285 0.69 21.85 5.28
CA LYS A 285 1.67 21.61 4.21
C LYS A 285 2.96 22.45 4.36
N PRO A 286 2.90 23.75 4.71
CA PRO A 286 4.11 24.56 4.93
C PRO A 286 4.95 24.14 6.15
N TYR A 287 4.33 23.55 7.18
CA TYR A 287 5.07 22.95 8.29
C TYR A 287 5.86 21.71 7.83
N TYR A 288 5.21 20.81 7.10
CA TYR A 288 5.85 19.58 6.62
C TYR A 288 6.90 19.81 5.53
N GLU A 289 6.73 20.80 4.67
CA GLU A 289 7.66 21.06 3.55
C GLU A 289 8.73 22.11 3.88
N LYS A 290 8.43 23.09 4.74
CA LYS A 290 9.28 24.26 4.99
C LYS A 290 9.62 24.50 6.46
N GLY A 291 9.09 23.68 7.39
CA GLY A 291 9.32 23.85 8.82
C GLY A 291 8.63 25.07 9.44
N GLU A 292 7.66 25.68 8.74
CA GLU A 292 6.89 26.83 9.23
C GLU A 292 5.96 26.44 10.39
N THR A 293 5.64 27.36 11.30
CA THR A 293 4.76 27.04 12.43
C THR A 293 3.39 26.51 11.96
N PRO A 294 2.92 25.37 12.51
CA PRO A 294 1.59 24.87 12.21
C PRO A 294 0.56 25.85 12.79
N GLY A 295 -0.38 26.28 11.95
CA GLY A 295 -1.42 27.22 12.32
C GLY A 295 -2.69 26.98 11.53
N ASP A 296 -3.84 27.22 12.16
CA ASP A 296 -5.17 26.94 11.56
C ASP A 296 -5.54 27.90 10.41
N TRP A 297 -4.67 28.86 10.08
CA TRP A 297 -4.82 29.81 8.97
C TRP A 297 -4.24 29.29 7.64
N HIS A 298 -3.65 28.08 7.62
CA HIS A 298 -3.17 27.47 6.39
C HIS A 298 -4.34 26.91 5.57
N ASN A 299 -4.38 27.26 4.27
CA ASN A 299 -5.41 26.77 3.37
C ASN A 299 -5.29 25.24 3.17
N PRO A 300 -6.39 24.48 3.26
CA PRO A 300 -6.36 23.05 2.99
C PRO A 300 -5.93 22.82 1.55
N THR A 301 -4.82 22.10 1.37
CA THR A 301 -4.34 21.74 0.03
C THR A 301 -4.82 20.32 -0.29
N PRO A 302 -5.74 20.16 -1.26
CA PRO A 302 -6.21 18.83 -1.65
C PRO A 302 -5.08 18.07 -2.37
N ILE A 303 -4.77 16.89 -1.86
CA ILE A 303 -3.84 15.93 -2.46
C ILE A 303 -4.65 14.77 -2.99
N PHE A 304 -4.67 14.62 -4.31
CA PHE A 304 -5.33 13.51 -4.98
C PHE A 304 -4.43 12.29 -5.01
N PHE A 305 -4.98 11.12 -4.73
CA PHE A 305 -4.25 9.86 -4.74
C PHE A 305 -5.11 8.70 -5.24
N LEU A 306 -4.47 7.61 -5.67
CA LEU A 306 -5.17 6.40 -6.07
C LEU A 306 -5.39 5.49 -4.86
N ALA A 307 -6.60 4.96 -4.74
CA ALA A 307 -6.97 3.98 -3.74
C ALA A 307 -7.60 2.75 -4.39
N VAL A 308 -7.43 1.59 -3.77
CA VAL A 308 -8.21 0.40 -4.09
C VAL A 308 -9.62 0.57 -3.52
N GLU A 309 -10.64 0.32 -4.33
CA GLU A 309 -12.05 0.55 -3.96
C GLU A 309 -12.50 -0.45 -2.88
N LYS A 310 -13.40 0.02 -2.01
CA LYS A 310 -14.08 -0.82 -1.01
C LYS A 310 -14.72 -2.04 -1.69
N GLY A 311 -14.69 -3.19 -1.02
CA GLY A 311 -15.29 -4.42 -1.52
C GLY A 311 -14.40 -5.19 -2.50
N THR A 312 -13.24 -4.65 -2.87
CA THR A 312 -12.20 -5.42 -3.57
C THR A 312 -11.71 -6.54 -2.64
N LYS A 313 -11.59 -7.75 -3.19
CA LYS A 313 -11.00 -8.91 -2.52
C LYS A 313 -9.52 -9.00 -2.82
#